data_AF-A0A3B8PNT6-F1
#
_entry.id   AF-A0A3B8PNT6-F1
#
_cell.length_a   1.000
_cell.length_b   1.000
_cell.length_c   1.000
_cell.angle_alpha   90.00
_cell.angle_beta   90.00
_cell.angle_gamma   90.00
#
_symmetry.space_group_name_H-M   'P 1'
#
loop_
_entity.id
_entity.type
_entity.pdbx_description
1 polymer ?
#
loop_
_entity_poly.entity_id
_entity_poly.type
_entity_poly.pdbx_seq_one_letter_code
_entity_poly.pdbx_strand_id
1 'polypeptide(L)'
;MSCRGRADRAIRPLVTVGLVLAMFSTVWAQSEARSVVSASPRYLQRGTVATVLLRCAWLPSAEDILFYSPGLACQGLTLLEQSQGLPPDGREYLATIRVSADCRIGQHR
;
A
#
# COMPACT_ATOMS: atom_id res chain seq x y z
N MET A 1 -27.46 61.07 2.17
CA MET A 1 -27.31 59.84 3.00
C MET A 1 -26.80 58.73 2.10
N SER A 2 -25.56 58.29 2.27
CA SER A 2 -24.98 57.17 1.51
C SER A 2 -24.25 56.25 2.49
N CYS A 3 -24.93 55.19 2.93
CA CYS A 3 -24.38 54.15 3.79
C CYS A 3 -23.95 52.97 2.90
N ARG A 4 -22.83 53.10 2.19
CA ARG A 4 -22.36 52.06 1.24
C ARG A 4 -20.85 51.83 1.29
N GLY A 5 -20.26 51.79 2.49
CA GLY A 5 -18.80 51.70 2.64
C GLY A 5 -18.26 50.66 3.64
N ARG A 6 -19.11 49.96 4.40
CA ARG A 6 -18.63 49.13 5.52
C ARG A 6 -18.60 47.62 5.25
N ALA A 7 -19.42 47.10 4.33
CA ALA A 7 -19.47 45.66 4.04
C ALA A 7 -18.30 45.16 3.16
N ASP A 8 -17.77 46.01 2.27
CA ASP A 8 -16.79 45.60 1.25
C ASP A 8 -15.37 45.34 1.81
N ARG A 9 -14.99 46.05 2.89
CA ARG A 9 -13.64 45.93 3.49
C ARG A 9 -13.44 44.66 4.33
N ALA A 10 -14.50 44.04 4.84
CA ALA A 10 -14.40 42.87 5.69
C ALA A 10 -14.36 41.55 4.89
N ILE A 11 -14.89 41.55 3.66
CA ILE A 11 -15.01 40.35 2.81
C ILE A 11 -13.68 40.04 2.12
N ARG A 12 -12.94 41.07 1.69
CA ARG A 12 -11.64 40.92 1.02
C ARG A 12 -10.58 40.15 1.82
N PRO A 13 -10.32 40.43 3.12
CA PRO A 13 -9.31 39.69 3.89
C PRO A 13 -9.75 38.25 4.17
N LEU A 14 -11.06 38.00 4.34
CA LEU A 14 -11.60 36.66 4.57
C LEU A 14 -11.43 35.75 3.35
N VAL A 15 -11.64 36.28 2.14
CA VAL A 15 -11.43 35.55 0.89
C VAL A 15 -9.94 35.25 0.65
N THR A 16 -9.04 36.19 0.99
CA THR A 16 -7.59 35.97 0.82
C THR A 16 -7.04 34.95 1.81
N VAL A 17 -7.49 34.97 3.07
CA VAL A 17 -7.09 33.97 4.08
C VAL A 17 -7.59 32.57 3.71
N GLY A 18 -8.83 32.45 3.20
CA GLY A 18 -9.37 31.17 2.74
C GLY A 18 -8.59 30.58 1.55
N LEU A 19 -8.16 31.43 0.61
CA LEU A 19 -7.37 31.00 -0.55
C LEU A 19 -5.96 30.54 -0.16
N VAL A 20 -5.35 31.20 0.84
CA VAL A 20 -4.02 30.80 1.35
C VAL A 20 -4.10 29.47 2.11
N LEU A 21 -5.14 29.24 2.93
CA LEU A 21 -5.33 27.95 3.62
C LEU A 21 -5.53 26.77 2.64
N ALA A 22 -6.20 27.02 1.51
CA ALA A 22 -6.41 25.99 0.48
C ALA A 22 -5.13 25.60 -0.25
N MET A 23 -4.11 26.47 -0.30
CA MET A 23 -2.82 26.15 -0.93
C MET A 23 -1.83 25.40 -0.02
N PHE A 24 -2.02 25.42 1.30
CA PHE A 24 -1.18 24.65 2.24
C PHE A 24 -1.66 23.22 2.48
N SER A 25 -2.88 22.87 2.06
CA SER A 25 -3.48 21.55 2.32
C SER A 25 -3.15 20.49 1.26
N THR A 26 -2.42 20.82 0.19
CA THR A 26 -1.98 19.85 -0.83
C THR A 26 -0.63 19.20 -0.53
N VAL A 27 -0.12 19.38 0.70
CA VAL A 27 1.20 18.92 1.13
C VAL A 27 1.10 17.45 1.57
N TRP A 28 1.30 16.57 0.59
CA TRP A 28 1.75 15.16 0.69
C TRP A 28 0.81 14.13 1.34
N ALA A 29 -0.26 13.79 0.63
CA ALA A 29 -0.75 12.40 0.68
C ALA A 29 -0.07 11.62 -0.46
N GLN A 30 1.25 11.41 -0.38
CA GLN A 30 1.89 10.39 -1.21
C GLN A 30 1.46 9.04 -0.64
N SER A 31 0.51 8.38 -1.32
CA SER A 31 0.25 6.96 -1.07
C SER A 31 1.53 6.22 -1.45
N GLU A 32 2.38 5.97 -0.48
CA GLU A 32 3.57 5.19 -0.72
C GLU A 32 3.12 3.79 -1.17
N ALA A 33 3.59 3.36 -2.35
CA ALA A 33 3.14 2.12 -2.95
C ALA A 33 3.66 0.93 -2.14
N ARG A 34 2.88 0.52 -1.12
CA ARG A 34 3.06 -0.73 -0.38
C ARG A 34 3.15 -1.86 -1.38
N SER A 35 4.33 -2.47 -1.55
CA SER A 35 4.50 -3.44 -2.63
C SER A 35 5.39 -4.60 -2.25
N VAL A 36 4.92 -5.79 -2.63
CA VAL A 36 5.74 -6.99 -2.74
C VAL A 36 6.67 -6.76 -3.93
N VAL A 37 7.97 -6.64 -3.66
CA VAL A 37 9.02 -6.41 -4.67
C VAL A 37 9.38 -7.71 -5.37
N SER A 38 9.45 -8.81 -4.63
CA SER A 38 9.70 -10.12 -5.22
C SER A 38 9.17 -11.28 -4.38
N ALA A 39 8.88 -12.38 -5.07
CA ALA A 39 8.45 -13.64 -4.50
C ALA A 39 9.38 -14.77 -4.96
N SER A 40 9.78 -15.66 -4.05
CA SER A 40 10.62 -16.83 -4.35
C SER A 40 10.14 -18.07 -3.59
N PRO A 41 9.92 -19.22 -4.26
CA PRO A 41 10.03 -19.43 -5.71
C PRO A 41 8.94 -18.70 -6.49
N ARG A 42 9.21 -18.38 -7.77
CA ARG A 42 8.26 -17.72 -8.68
C ARG A 42 7.23 -18.66 -9.32
N TYR A 43 7.46 -19.97 -9.20
CA TYR A 43 6.62 -21.00 -9.79
C TYR A 43 6.15 -21.94 -8.68
N LEU A 44 4.85 -22.20 -8.64
CA LEU A 44 4.22 -23.09 -7.68
C LEU A 44 3.48 -24.21 -8.42
N GLN A 45 3.54 -25.41 -7.87
CA GLN A 45 2.85 -26.57 -8.43
C GLN A 45 1.39 -26.59 -7.98
N ARG A 46 0.48 -27.03 -8.86
CA ARG A 46 -0.95 -27.20 -8.49
C ARG A 46 -1.13 -28.37 -7.52
N GLY A 47 -2.12 -28.23 -6.64
CA GLY A 47 -2.49 -29.26 -5.67
C GLY A 47 -1.49 -29.40 -4.51
N THR A 48 -0.59 -28.44 -4.32
CA THR A 48 0.42 -28.48 -3.26
C THR A 48 0.27 -27.34 -2.27
N VAL A 49 0.97 -27.48 -1.15
CA VAL A 49 1.24 -26.37 -0.22
C VAL A 49 2.71 -26.03 -0.38
N ALA A 50 3.00 -24.75 -0.60
CA ALA A 50 4.34 -24.26 -0.86
C ALA A 50 4.68 -23.08 0.04
N THR A 51 5.95 -22.97 0.38
CA THR A 51 6.49 -21.85 1.14
C THR A 51 7.11 -20.86 0.17
N VAL A 52 6.73 -19.59 0.29
CA VAL A 52 7.17 -18.50 -0.59
C VAL A 52 7.75 -17.38 0.26
N LEU A 53 9.00 -17.02 0.00
CA LEU A 53 9.64 -15.83 0.53
C LEU A 53 9.14 -14.60 -0.25
N LEU A 54 8.53 -13.66 0.45
CA LEU A 54 8.07 -12.38 -0.06
C LEU A 54 8.99 -11.29 0.47
N ARG A 55 9.61 -10.55 -0.45
CA ARG A 55 10.40 -9.36 -0.14
C ARG A 55 9.54 -8.15 -0.41
N CYS A 56 9.27 -7.35 0.61
CA CYS A 56 8.38 -6.20 0.52
C CYS A 56 9.17 -4.92 0.76
N ALA A 57 8.87 -3.89 -0.03
CA ALA A 57 9.30 -2.53 0.25
C ALA A 57 8.13 -1.80 0.90
N TRP A 58 8.38 -1.22 2.06
CA TRP A 58 7.43 -0.34 2.74
C TRP A 58 6.09 -1.05 3.02
N LEU A 59 6.18 -2.13 3.79
CA LEU A 59 5.03 -2.89 4.27
C LEU A 59 5.04 -2.97 5.80
N PRO A 60 4.23 -2.15 6.50
CA PRO A 60 4.30 -2.01 7.96
C PRO A 60 3.83 -3.27 8.69
N SER A 61 2.89 -4.03 8.11
CA SER A 61 2.33 -5.25 8.68
C SER A 61 2.13 -6.35 7.65
N ALA A 62 2.24 -7.60 8.10
CA ALA A 62 1.88 -8.82 7.38
C ALA A 62 0.42 -8.83 6.90
N GLU A 63 -0.48 -8.23 7.69
CA GLU A 63 -1.93 -8.23 7.44
C GLU A 63 -2.31 -7.44 6.19
N ASP A 64 -1.42 -6.56 5.73
CA ASP A 64 -1.62 -5.77 4.51
C ASP A 64 -1.36 -6.57 3.22
N ILE A 65 -0.81 -7.79 3.30
CA ILE A 65 -0.57 -8.62 2.12
C ILE A 65 -1.87 -9.33 1.72
N LEU A 66 -2.41 -8.91 0.58
CA LEU A 66 -3.64 -9.48 0.05
C LEU A 66 -3.35 -10.36 -1.17
N PHE A 67 -3.77 -11.62 -1.11
CA PHE A 67 -3.65 -12.58 -2.21
C PHE A 67 -5.01 -12.75 -2.88
N TYR A 68 -5.20 -12.13 -4.05
CA TYR A 68 -6.52 -12.08 -4.73
C TYR A 68 -6.67 -13.02 -5.92
N SER A 69 -5.79 -14.00 -6.06
CA SER A 69 -5.80 -14.90 -7.21
C SER A 69 -6.62 -16.17 -6.94
N PRO A 70 -7.68 -16.45 -7.71
CA PRO A 70 -8.50 -17.65 -7.52
C PRO A 70 -7.68 -18.94 -7.57
N GLY A 71 -7.88 -19.81 -6.59
CA GLY A 71 -7.13 -21.06 -6.45
C GLY A 71 -5.81 -20.94 -5.71
N LEU A 72 -5.43 -19.74 -5.25
CA LEU A 72 -4.35 -19.52 -4.28
C LEU A 72 -4.95 -19.10 -2.94
N ALA A 73 -4.50 -19.72 -1.86
CA ALA A 73 -4.88 -19.34 -0.50
C ALA A 73 -3.64 -19.21 0.37
N CYS A 74 -3.42 -18.05 0.96
CA CYS A 74 -2.39 -17.88 1.98
C CYS A 74 -2.90 -18.45 3.31
N GLN A 75 -2.23 -19.48 3.80
CA GLN A 75 -2.58 -20.17 5.04
C GLN A 75 -1.84 -19.61 6.25
N GLY A 76 -0.69 -18.97 6.03
CA GLY A 76 0.11 -18.40 7.08
C GLY A 76 1.15 -17.43 6.52
N LEU A 77 1.50 -16.44 7.33
CA LEU A 77 2.51 -15.46 6.99
C LEU A 77 3.36 -15.17 8.24
N THR A 78 4.66 -15.37 8.12
CA THR A 78 5.61 -15.17 9.22
C THR A 78 6.61 -14.10 8.84
N LEU A 79 6.77 -13.08 9.67
CA LEU A 79 7.84 -12.09 9.50
C LEU A 79 9.20 -12.75 9.77
N LEU A 80 10.13 -12.63 8.84
CA LEU A 80 11.51 -13.01 9.05
C LEU A 80 12.28 -11.82 9.64
N GLU A 81 13.25 -12.10 10.51
CA GLU A 81 14.11 -11.05 11.05
C GLU A 81 14.86 -10.32 9.92
N GLN A 82 15.13 -9.03 10.16
CA GLN A 82 15.54 -8.06 9.16
C GLN A 82 16.76 -8.55 8.34
N SER A 83 16.54 -8.74 7.04
CA SER A 83 17.54 -9.25 6.10
C SER A 83 18.48 -8.13 5.64
N GLN A 84 19.80 -8.38 5.62
CA GLN A 84 20.85 -7.38 5.39
C GLN A 84 20.91 -6.74 3.97
N GLY A 85 19.87 -6.91 3.15
CA GLY A 85 19.82 -6.38 1.78
C GLY A 85 18.56 -5.57 1.45
N LEU A 86 17.74 -5.26 2.45
CA LEU A 86 16.51 -4.49 2.28
C LEU A 86 16.70 -3.01 2.66
N PRO A 87 15.90 -2.10 2.07
CA PRO A 87 15.76 -0.74 2.57
C PRO A 87 15.40 -0.74 4.07
N PRO A 88 15.63 0.36 4.81
CA PRO A 88 15.34 0.43 6.26
C PRO A 88 13.90 0.01 6.62
N ASP A 89 12.92 0.28 5.75
CA ASP A 89 11.52 -0.11 5.95
C ASP A 89 11.09 -1.31 5.08
N GLY A 90 12.06 -2.03 4.52
CA GLY A 90 11.83 -3.29 3.84
C GLY A 90 11.66 -4.43 4.85
N ARG A 91 10.79 -5.39 4.51
CA ARG A 91 10.56 -6.59 5.33
C ARG A 91 10.53 -7.84 4.46
N GLU A 92 10.98 -8.96 5.04
CA GLU A 92 10.84 -10.28 4.43
C GLU A 92 9.78 -11.08 5.17
N TYR A 93 8.90 -11.73 4.43
CA TYR A 93 7.87 -12.60 4.97
C TYR A 93 7.96 -13.98 4.35
N LEU A 94 7.73 -14.99 5.17
CA LEU A 94 7.59 -16.37 4.73
C LEU A 94 6.09 -16.69 4.68
N ALA A 95 5.55 -16.82 3.47
CA ALA A 95 4.15 -17.13 3.22
C ALA A 95 3.96 -18.62 2.94
N THR A 96 3.00 -19.26 3.61
CA THR A 96 2.56 -20.61 3.27
C THR A 96 1.34 -20.52 2.36
N ILE A 97 1.51 -20.87 1.09
CA ILE A 97 0.48 -20.74 0.05
C ILE A 97 0.00 -22.13 -0.35
N ARG A 98 -1.31 -22.37 -0.20
CA ARG A 98 -1.99 -23.52 -0.78
C ARG A 98 -2.41 -23.21 -2.21
N VAL A 99 -2.01 -24.06 -3.14
CA VAL A 99 -2.40 -23.99 -4.55
C VAL A 99 -3.42 -25.08 -4.82
N SER A 100 -4.64 -24.71 -5.20
CA SER A 100 -5.68 -25.67 -5.59
C SER A 100 -5.23 -26.49 -6.81
N ALA A 101 -5.70 -27.73 -6.91
CA ALA A 101 -5.52 -28.56 -8.11
C ALA A 101 -6.13 -27.90 -9.36
N ASP A 102 -7.23 -27.16 -9.15
CA ASP A 102 -7.97 -26.46 -10.21
C ASP A 102 -7.45 -25.04 -10.46
N CYS A 103 -6.33 -24.64 -9.83
CA CYS A 103 -5.76 -23.31 -10.02
C CYS A 103 -5.41 -23.07 -11.50
N ARG A 104 -5.74 -21.88 -12.01
CA ARG A 104 -5.45 -21.50 -13.40
C ARG A 104 -3.95 -21.40 -13.61
N ILE A 105 -3.45 -22.01 -14.68
CA ILE A 105 -2.05 -21.87 -15.10
C ILE A 105 -1.85 -20.45 -15.65
N GLY A 106 -0.81 -19.77 -15.16
CA GLY A 106 -0.45 -18.43 -15.60
C GLY A 106 0.25 -17.63 -14.51
N GLN A 107 0.52 -16.37 -14.81
CA GLN A 107 1.04 -15.41 -13.84
C GLN A 107 -0.10 -14.89 -12.96
N HIS A 108 0.10 -14.97 -11.65
CA HIS A 108 -0.78 -14.42 -10.62
C HIS A 108 -0.16 -13.12 -10.09
N ARG A 109 -1.00 -12.13 -9.80
CA ARG A 109 -0.59 -10.80 -9.30
C ARG A 109 -1.08 -10.62 -7.87
#